data_AF-A0A8I0ZTT5-F1
#
_entry.id   AF-A0A8I0ZTT5-F1
#
_cell.length_a   1.000
_cell.length_b   1.000
_cell.length_c   1.000
_cell.angle_alpha   90.00
_cell.angle_beta   90.00
_cell.angle_gamma   90.00
#
_symmetry.space_group_name_H-M   'P 1'
#
loop_
_entity.id
_entity.type
_entity.pdbx_description
1 polymer ?
#
loop_
_entity_poly.entity_id
_entity_poly.type
_entity_poly.pdbx_seq_one_letter_code
_entity_poly.pdbx_strand_id
1 'polypeptide(L)'
;MNLRSALADTPKFVRVLFSVLIILGIAVAITGLIADHTGFWGRHSFLLNLTTSLVGFCIGVPIALVVLSAISSQREQKAEVRKVQALTESAWTEFDEGLRAYCLPEITAAISDNLTDVFSTYTRITDQILDYAGGSGIGSSLRVAGGNPAEFAALRDEVRLAAKQLQAMINAIRFSLPMKRDIQLRWSHVRARWRVLDTTVQTRRREFNLPWLDAQTNAIFEDLLSSDTHPLSSLEFQCQPSSSIDQISPIRTIADAPLLLDALAQLDEAKLIGIASSSTLSPFRIGYSGIDEFTEIGFNARGVMNELLMAADRVDIHKFFVRTS
;
A
#
# COMPACT_ATOMS: atom_id res chain seq x y z
N MET A 1 -20.23 -11.05 33.63
CA MET A 1 -20.74 -9.67 33.72
C MET A 1 -20.60 -9.21 35.17
N ASN A 2 -19.83 -8.16 35.43
CA ASN A 2 -19.58 -7.70 36.80
C ASN A 2 -20.71 -6.72 37.19
N LEU A 3 -21.73 -7.19 37.92
CA LEU A 3 -22.90 -6.36 38.31
C LEU A 3 -22.48 -5.05 39.00
N ARG A 4 -21.35 -5.09 39.72
CA ARG A 4 -20.78 -3.93 40.39
C ARG A 4 -20.35 -2.83 39.40
N SER A 5 -19.82 -3.18 38.23
CA SER A 5 -19.46 -2.19 37.21
C SER A 5 -20.71 -1.61 36.55
N ALA A 6 -21.70 -2.46 36.23
CA ALA A 6 -22.97 -2.00 35.65
C ALA A 6 -23.73 -1.00 36.56
N LEU A 7 -23.67 -1.21 37.89
CA LEU A 7 -24.20 -0.26 38.88
C LEU A 7 -23.38 1.03 38.99
N ALA A 8 -22.07 0.97 38.74
CA ALA A 8 -21.20 2.15 38.79
C ALA A 8 -21.47 3.09 37.61
N ASP A 9 -21.80 2.53 36.43
CA ASP A 9 -22.04 3.28 35.19
C ASP A 9 -23.46 3.86 35.10
N THR A 10 -24.40 3.41 35.93
CA THR A 10 -25.80 3.90 35.90
C THR A 10 -25.92 5.32 36.48
N PRO A 11 -26.83 6.18 35.98
CA PRO A 11 -27.02 7.52 36.53
C PRO A 11 -27.30 7.52 38.04
N LYS A 12 -26.80 8.54 38.76
CA LYS A 12 -26.92 8.63 40.23
C LYS A 12 -28.37 8.50 40.72
N PHE A 13 -29.33 9.10 40.00
CA PHE A 13 -30.75 9.02 40.33
C PHE A 13 -31.29 7.57 40.29
N VAL A 14 -30.90 6.78 39.28
CA VAL A 14 -31.31 5.37 39.15
C VAL A 14 -30.74 4.53 40.29
N ARG A 15 -29.49 4.80 40.71
CA ARG A 15 -28.89 4.14 41.87
C ARG A 15 -29.62 4.46 43.18
N VAL A 16 -29.98 5.73 43.39
CA VAL A 16 -30.74 6.14 44.58
C VAL A 16 -32.11 5.47 44.56
N LEU A 17 -32.82 5.50 43.43
CA LEU A 17 -34.12 4.85 43.27
C LEU A 17 -34.03 3.33 43.52
N PHE A 18 -32.99 2.68 43.00
CA PHE A 18 -32.70 1.26 43.23
C PHE A 18 -32.54 0.97 44.73
N SER A 19 -31.70 1.74 45.42
CA SER A 19 -31.48 1.58 46.87
C SER A 19 -32.75 1.82 47.68
N VAL A 20 -33.51 2.86 47.35
CA VAL A 20 -34.78 3.18 48.03
C VAL A 20 -35.79 2.05 47.86
N LEU A 21 -35.95 1.53 46.64
CA LEU A 21 -36.90 0.45 46.36
C LEU A 21 -36.48 -0.86 47.05
N ILE A 22 -35.19 -1.19 47.08
CA ILE A 22 -34.69 -2.38 47.81
C ILE A 22 -34.93 -2.24 49.32
N ILE A 23 -34.57 -1.09 49.92
CA ILE A 23 -34.77 -0.85 51.35
C ILE A 23 -36.25 -0.90 51.70
N LEU A 24 -37.10 -0.27 50.88
CA LEU A 24 -38.55 -0.29 51.06
C LEU A 24 -39.10 -1.71 50.95
N GLY A 25 -38.65 -2.49 49.96
CA GLY A 25 -39.05 -3.89 49.80
C GLY A 25 -38.67 -4.76 51.01
N ILE A 26 -37.45 -4.60 51.53
CA ILE A 26 -36.99 -5.30 52.75
C ILE A 26 -37.82 -4.88 53.97
N ALA A 27 -38.08 -3.58 54.14
CA ALA A 27 -38.88 -3.06 55.25
C ALA A 27 -40.31 -3.62 55.22
N VAL A 28 -40.97 -3.62 54.05
CA VAL A 28 -42.30 -4.20 53.87
C VAL A 28 -42.28 -5.70 54.15
N ALA A 29 -41.25 -6.42 53.70
CA ALA A 29 -41.09 -7.85 53.96
C ALA A 29 -40.95 -8.18 55.46
N ILE A 30 -40.10 -7.44 56.19
CA ILE A 30 -39.92 -7.60 57.65
C ILE A 30 -41.23 -7.30 58.38
N THR A 31 -41.89 -6.20 58.03
CA THR A 31 -43.18 -5.83 58.63
C THR A 31 -44.22 -6.92 58.37
N GLY A 32 -44.19 -7.51 57.18
CA GLY A 32 -45.10 -8.59 56.83
C GLY A 32 -44.86 -9.89 57.62
N LEU A 33 -43.61 -10.22 57.93
CA LEU A 33 -43.26 -11.34 58.81
C LEU A 33 -43.74 -11.11 60.26
N ILE A 34 -43.61 -9.89 60.77
CA ILE A 34 -44.09 -9.53 62.12
C ILE A 34 -45.63 -9.63 62.17
N ALA A 35 -46.31 -9.13 61.15
CA ALA A 35 -47.77 -9.23 61.02
C ALA A 35 -48.24 -10.69 60.94
N ASP A 36 -47.47 -11.57 60.31
CA ASP A 36 -47.77 -13.01 60.25
C ASP A 36 -47.68 -13.67 61.63
N HIS A 37 -46.59 -13.39 62.37
CA HIS A 37 -46.39 -13.91 63.71
C HIS A 37 -47.49 -13.48 64.71
N THR A 38 -48.08 -12.30 64.50
CA THR A 38 -49.18 -11.78 65.35
C THR A 38 -50.57 -12.27 64.93
N GLY A 39 -50.67 -13.05 63.85
CA GLY A 39 -51.95 -13.52 63.31
C GLY A 39 -52.78 -12.42 62.61
N PHE A 40 -52.18 -11.27 62.30
CA PHE A 40 -52.86 -10.13 61.68
C PHE A 40 -53.48 -10.49 60.33
N TRP A 41 -52.76 -11.27 59.52
CA TRP A 41 -53.19 -11.68 58.18
C TRP A 41 -54.45 -12.54 58.16
N GLY A 42 -54.71 -13.30 59.23
CA GLY A 42 -55.92 -14.13 59.33
C GLY A 42 -57.22 -13.34 59.23
N ARG A 43 -57.19 -12.04 59.54
CA ARG A 43 -58.34 -11.13 59.43
C ARG A 43 -58.28 -10.22 58.19
N HIS A 44 -57.16 -10.19 57.47
CA HIS A 44 -56.87 -9.21 56.41
C HIS A 44 -56.18 -9.86 55.19
N SER A 45 -56.75 -10.95 54.68
CA SER A 45 -56.18 -11.73 53.57
C SER A 45 -55.93 -10.89 52.30
N PHE A 46 -56.76 -9.87 52.02
CA PHE A 46 -56.54 -8.94 50.91
C PHE A 46 -55.21 -8.16 51.04
N LEU A 47 -54.90 -7.65 52.24
CA LEU A 47 -53.68 -6.88 52.48
C LEU A 47 -52.42 -7.72 52.32
N LEU A 48 -52.49 -9.02 52.65
CA LEU A 48 -51.39 -9.95 52.41
C LEU A 48 -51.02 -10.05 50.92
N ASN A 49 -52.02 -10.14 50.04
CA ASN A 49 -51.79 -10.18 48.60
C ASN A 49 -51.22 -8.85 48.07
N LEU A 50 -51.68 -7.72 48.62
CA LEU A 50 -51.17 -6.40 48.25
C LEU A 50 -49.72 -6.21 48.69
N THR A 51 -49.37 -6.60 49.93
CA THR A 51 -48.01 -6.43 50.46
C THR A 51 -47.02 -7.36 49.76
N THR A 52 -47.39 -8.61 49.49
CA THR A 52 -46.55 -9.53 48.71
C THR A 52 -46.29 -9.02 47.29
N SER A 53 -47.32 -8.47 46.63
CA SER A 53 -47.17 -7.83 45.31
C SER A 53 -46.26 -6.60 45.37
N LEU A 54 -46.39 -5.77 46.41
CA LEU A 54 -45.56 -4.58 46.62
C LEU A 54 -44.09 -4.96 46.85
N VAL A 55 -43.80 -5.99 47.66
CA VAL A 55 -42.43 -6.52 47.86
C VAL A 55 -41.87 -7.01 46.53
N GLY A 56 -42.64 -7.79 45.78
CA GLY A 56 -42.25 -8.27 44.45
C GLY A 56 -41.93 -7.12 43.49
N PHE A 57 -42.75 -6.07 43.48
CA PHE A 57 -42.51 -4.86 42.68
C PHE A 57 -41.25 -4.11 43.12
N CYS A 58 -41.10 -3.84 44.42
CA CYS A 58 -39.97 -3.11 44.99
C CYS A 58 -38.62 -3.81 44.77
N ILE A 59 -38.59 -5.13 44.70
CA ILE A 59 -37.36 -5.89 44.43
C ILE A 59 -37.18 -6.15 42.92
N GLY A 60 -38.25 -6.54 42.23
CA GLY A 60 -38.21 -6.95 40.83
C GLY A 60 -37.90 -5.81 39.87
N VAL A 61 -38.56 -4.65 40.02
CA VAL A 61 -38.40 -3.51 39.09
C VAL A 61 -36.97 -2.99 39.07
N PRO A 62 -36.30 -2.72 40.20
CA PRO A 62 -34.92 -2.24 40.18
C PRO A 62 -33.94 -3.24 39.55
N ILE A 63 -34.09 -4.52 39.86
CA ILE A 63 -33.24 -5.58 39.28
C ILE A 63 -33.44 -5.62 37.76
N ALA A 64 -34.69 -5.60 37.29
CA ALA A 64 -35.01 -5.58 35.87
C ALA A 64 -34.41 -4.36 35.16
N LEU A 65 -34.50 -3.16 35.76
CA LEU A 65 -33.92 -1.94 35.20
C LEU A 65 -32.39 -2.02 35.07
N VAL A 66 -31.68 -2.51 36.10
CA VAL A 66 -30.22 -2.65 36.07
C VAL A 66 -29.79 -3.69 35.03
N VAL A 67 -30.46 -4.84 34.98
CA VAL A 67 -30.17 -5.90 34.02
C VAL A 67 -30.43 -5.43 32.59
N LEU A 68 -31.56 -4.76 32.34
CA LEU A 68 -31.91 -4.25 31.01
C LEU A 68 -30.92 -3.17 30.55
N SER A 69 -30.53 -2.26 31.44
CA SER A 69 -29.51 -1.25 31.17
C SER A 69 -28.15 -1.88 30.82
N ALA A 70 -27.72 -2.88 31.58
CA ALA A 70 -26.48 -3.59 31.32
C ALA A 70 -26.51 -4.32 29.95
N ILE A 71 -27.62 -4.98 29.61
CA ILE A 71 -27.80 -5.64 28.31
C ILE A 71 -27.80 -4.60 27.18
N SER A 72 -28.47 -3.47 27.37
CA SER A 72 -28.51 -2.39 26.37
C SER A 72 -27.12 -1.82 26.09
N SER A 73 -26.35 -1.51 27.14
CA SER A 73 -24.97 -1.02 27.02
C SER A 73 -24.06 -2.02 26.29
N GLN A 74 -24.17 -3.32 26.60
CA GLN A 74 -23.42 -4.36 25.89
C GLN A 74 -23.81 -4.46 24.42
N ARG A 75 -25.11 -4.31 24.09
CA ARG A 75 -25.58 -4.32 22.70
C ARG A 75 -25.06 -3.12 21.93
N GLU A 76 -25.06 -1.94 22.55
CA GLU A 76 -24.53 -0.71 21.97
C GLU A 76 -23.02 -0.84 21.70
N GLN A 77 -22.24 -1.30 22.68
CA GLN A 77 -20.81 -1.53 22.51
C GLN A 77 -20.52 -2.55 21.39
N LYS A 78 -21.27 -3.65 21.34
CA LYS A 78 -21.15 -4.65 20.25
C LYS A 78 -21.53 -4.07 18.89
N ALA A 79 -22.54 -3.19 18.84
CA ALA A 79 -22.95 -2.53 17.61
C ALA A 79 -21.86 -1.55 17.12
N GLU A 80 -21.26 -0.77 18.01
CA GLU A 80 -20.15 0.14 17.66
C GLU A 80 -18.92 -0.62 17.17
N VAL A 81 -18.53 -1.71 17.83
CA VAL A 81 -17.42 -2.57 17.37
C VAL A 81 -17.70 -3.12 15.96
N ARG A 82 -18.94 -3.55 15.67
CA ARG A 82 -19.33 -3.99 14.33
C ARG A 82 -19.25 -2.88 13.29
N LYS A 83 -19.61 -1.64 13.63
CA LYS A 83 -19.46 -0.49 12.73
C LYS A 83 -17.98 -0.25 12.41
N VAL A 84 -17.09 -0.31 13.40
CA VAL A 84 -15.64 -0.15 13.19
C VAL A 84 -15.08 -1.29 12.34
N GLN A 85 -15.54 -2.52 12.55
CA GLN A 85 -15.18 -3.67 11.73
C GLN A 85 -15.62 -3.49 10.27
N ALA A 86 -16.87 -3.12 10.02
CA ALA A 86 -17.39 -2.86 8.68
C ALA A 86 -16.66 -1.69 7.99
N LEU A 87 -16.34 -0.63 8.73
CA LEU A 87 -15.52 0.47 8.23
C LEU A 87 -14.11 0.01 7.86
N THR A 88 -13.50 -0.86 8.68
CA THR A 88 -12.18 -1.44 8.40
C THR A 88 -12.23 -2.25 7.11
N GLU A 89 -13.26 -3.09 6.95
CA GLU A 89 -13.47 -3.93 5.77
C GLU A 89 -13.58 -3.09 4.50
N SER A 90 -14.53 -2.14 4.48
CA SER A 90 -14.76 -1.28 3.33
C SER A 90 -13.52 -0.49 2.94
N ALA A 91 -12.85 0.13 3.93
CA ALA A 91 -11.65 0.93 3.67
C ALA A 91 -10.47 0.08 3.17
N TRP A 92 -10.32 -1.15 3.68
CA TRP A 92 -9.28 -2.07 3.23
C TRP A 92 -9.54 -2.57 1.81
N THR A 93 -10.77 -2.98 1.51
CA THR A 93 -11.16 -3.41 0.16
C THR A 93 -10.93 -2.30 -0.87
N GLU A 94 -11.36 -1.07 -0.57
CA GLU A 94 -11.13 0.08 -1.46
C GLU A 94 -9.63 0.39 -1.65
N PHE A 95 -8.81 0.19 -0.61
CA PHE A 95 -7.37 0.34 -0.69
C PHE A 95 -6.71 -0.77 -1.52
N ASP A 96 -7.04 -2.04 -1.27
CA ASP A 96 -6.50 -3.20 -1.97
C ASP A 96 -6.87 -3.16 -3.47
N GLU A 97 -8.13 -2.86 -3.79
CA GLU A 97 -8.57 -2.68 -5.18
C GLU A 97 -7.80 -1.54 -5.87
N GLY A 98 -7.63 -0.40 -5.19
CA GLY A 98 -6.84 0.72 -5.71
C GLY A 98 -5.38 0.34 -5.93
N LEU A 99 -4.80 -0.43 -5.01
CA LEU A 99 -3.42 -0.89 -5.07
C LEU A 99 -3.21 -1.88 -6.23
N ARG A 100 -4.10 -2.86 -6.39
CA ARG A 100 -4.03 -3.82 -7.51
C ARG A 100 -4.28 -3.15 -8.86
N ALA A 101 -5.16 -2.15 -8.91
CA ALA A 101 -5.37 -1.34 -10.11
C ALA A 101 -4.15 -0.47 -10.46
N TYR A 102 -3.34 -0.09 -9.47
CA TYR A 102 -2.05 0.58 -9.69
C TYR A 102 -0.97 -0.43 -10.12
N CYS A 103 -0.89 -1.57 -9.45
CA CYS A 103 0.09 -2.64 -9.66
C CYS A 103 -0.36 -3.67 -10.70
N LEU A 104 -0.72 -3.22 -11.90
CA LEU A 104 -1.17 -4.12 -12.97
C LEU A 104 -0.09 -5.16 -13.34
N PRO A 105 -0.44 -6.46 -13.41
CA PRO A 105 0.50 -7.53 -13.80
C PRO A 105 1.15 -7.29 -15.15
N GLU A 106 0.44 -6.66 -16.08
CA GLU A 106 0.94 -6.35 -17.42
C GLU A 106 2.08 -5.33 -17.37
N ILE A 107 1.99 -4.36 -16.45
CA ILE A 107 3.04 -3.35 -16.27
C ILE A 107 4.28 -4.00 -15.64
N THR A 108 4.11 -4.79 -14.58
CA THR A 108 5.24 -5.42 -13.89
C THR A 108 5.95 -6.44 -14.78
N ALA A 109 5.22 -7.18 -15.61
CA ALA A 109 5.78 -8.08 -16.63
C ALA A 109 6.50 -7.30 -17.74
N ALA A 110 5.86 -6.25 -18.30
CA ALA A 110 6.47 -5.46 -19.36
C ALA A 110 7.77 -4.76 -18.91
N ILE A 111 7.82 -4.32 -17.66
CA ILE A 111 9.04 -3.77 -17.05
C ILE A 111 10.10 -4.88 -16.91
N SER A 112 9.74 -6.04 -16.37
CA SER A 112 10.69 -7.16 -16.19
C SER A 112 11.36 -7.60 -17.48
N ASP A 113 10.55 -7.90 -18.49
CA ASP A 113 11.00 -8.61 -19.68
C ASP A 113 11.77 -7.65 -20.60
N ASN A 114 11.19 -6.48 -20.88
CA ASN A 114 11.80 -5.54 -21.82
C ASN A 114 13.02 -4.81 -21.24
N LEU A 115 13.09 -4.57 -19.91
CA LEU A 115 14.27 -3.89 -19.35
C LEU A 115 15.54 -4.73 -19.51
N THR A 116 15.43 -6.03 -19.26
CA THR A 116 16.55 -6.97 -19.39
C THR A 116 17.02 -7.05 -20.84
N ASP A 117 16.08 -7.05 -21.78
CA ASP A 117 16.38 -7.08 -23.22
C ASP A 117 16.98 -5.76 -23.73
N VAL A 118 16.49 -4.61 -23.24
CA VAL A 118 17.07 -3.29 -23.54
C VAL A 118 18.50 -3.20 -23.02
N PHE A 119 18.74 -3.58 -21.76
CA PHE A 119 20.07 -3.57 -21.16
C PHE A 119 21.04 -4.45 -21.94
N SER A 120 20.68 -5.73 -22.14
CA SER A 120 21.55 -6.69 -22.82
C SER A 120 21.84 -6.30 -24.27
N THR A 121 20.85 -5.77 -24.99
CA THR A 121 21.05 -5.31 -26.37
C THR A 121 21.93 -4.07 -26.44
N TYR A 122 21.72 -3.10 -25.54
CA TYR A 122 22.52 -1.88 -25.49
C TYR A 122 23.98 -2.20 -25.13
N THR A 123 24.22 -2.91 -24.03
CA THR A 123 25.57 -3.29 -23.59
C THR A 123 26.30 -4.10 -24.66
N ARG A 124 25.62 -5.07 -25.28
CA ARG A 124 26.21 -5.87 -26.38
C ARG A 124 26.65 -4.99 -27.54
N ILE A 125 25.81 -4.07 -28.02
CA ILE A 125 26.17 -3.25 -29.19
C ILE A 125 27.24 -2.21 -28.83
N THR A 126 27.23 -1.66 -27.62
CA THR A 126 28.29 -0.74 -27.17
C THR A 126 29.64 -1.46 -27.04
N ASP A 127 29.65 -2.68 -26.49
CA ASP A 127 30.85 -3.49 -26.37
C ASP A 127 31.41 -3.83 -27.76
N GLN A 128 30.56 -4.20 -28.73
CA GLN A 128 30.98 -4.43 -30.12
C GLN A 128 31.59 -3.18 -30.77
N ILE A 129 31.03 -1.99 -30.53
CA ILE A 129 31.58 -0.73 -31.06
C ILE A 129 32.94 -0.43 -30.40
N LEU A 130 33.06 -0.60 -29.08
CA LEU A 130 34.29 -0.36 -28.33
C LEU A 130 35.38 -1.35 -28.73
N ASP A 131 35.05 -2.64 -28.85
CA ASP A 131 35.96 -3.70 -29.32
C ASP A 131 36.48 -3.38 -30.73
N TYR A 132 35.58 -2.98 -31.63
CA TYR A 132 35.98 -2.59 -32.99
C TYR A 132 36.93 -1.39 -33.01
N ALA A 133 36.66 -0.38 -32.16
CA ALA A 133 37.50 0.81 -32.00
C ALA A 133 38.85 0.53 -31.31
N GLY A 134 39.06 -0.69 -30.79
CA GLY A 134 40.30 -1.13 -30.14
C GLY A 134 40.30 -0.98 -28.61
N GLY A 135 39.12 -0.90 -27.99
CA GLY A 135 38.90 -0.34 -26.65
C GLY A 135 38.80 -1.27 -25.45
N SER A 136 38.98 -2.60 -25.54
CA SER A 136 38.83 -3.48 -24.37
C SER A 136 40.14 -4.03 -23.78
N GLY A 137 41.28 -3.78 -24.41
CA GLY A 137 42.59 -4.20 -23.88
C GLY A 137 43.31 -3.08 -23.14
N ILE A 138 43.56 -3.23 -21.83
CA ILE A 138 44.59 -2.44 -21.12
C ILE A 138 45.94 -2.79 -21.77
N GLY A 139 46.33 -2.07 -22.83
CA GLY A 139 47.54 -2.33 -23.62
C GLY A 139 47.34 -2.41 -25.14
N SER A 140 46.13 -2.22 -25.69
CA SER A 140 45.91 -2.23 -27.14
C SER A 140 46.44 -0.96 -27.79
N SER A 141 47.42 -1.12 -28.68
CA SER A 141 47.84 -0.13 -29.66
C SER A 141 46.60 0.43 -30.36
N LEU A 142 46.38 1.76 -30.28
CA LEU A 142 45.33 2.46 -31.03
C LEU A 142 45.27 1.92 -32.46
N ARG A 143 44.14 1.33 -32.84
CA ARG A 143 43.90 0.90 -34.21
C ARG A 143 43.93 2.17 -35.07
N VAL A 144 44.97 2.32 -35.89
CA VAL A 144 45.05 3.43 -36.84
C VAL A 144 43.95 3.20 -37.88
N ALA A 145 43.15 4.23 -38.15
CA ALA A 145 42.06 4.19 -39.14
C ALA A 145 42.56 3.58 -40.46
N GLY A 146 41.80 2.61 -40.98
CA GLY A 146 42.24 1.76 -42.10
C GLY A 146 41.99 0.26 -41.87
N GLY A 147 40.98 -0.08 -41.06
CA GLY A 147 40.54 -1.45 -40.88
C GLY A 147 39.94 -2.03 -42.17
N ASN A 148 39.58 -3.31 -42.12
CA ASN A 148 38.90 -3.98 -43.23
C ASN A 148 37.55 -3.28 -43.50
N PRO A 149 37.32 -2.67 -44.68
CA PRO A 149 36.09 -1.95 -44.98
C PRO A 149 34.82 -2.82 -44.87
N ALA A 150 34.97 -4.13 -45.08
CA ALA A 150 33.87 -5.08 -44.93
C ALA A 150 33.45 -5.27 -43.46
N GLU A 151 34.41 -5.28 -42.52
CA GLU A 151 34.12 -5.37 -41.08
C GLU A 151 33.40 -4.09 -40.60
N PHE A 152 33.84 -2.92 -41.06
CA PHE A 152 33.17 -1.66 -40.74
C PHE A 152 31.73 -1.62 -41.25
N ALA A 153 31.52 -2.06 -42.50
CA ALA A 153 30.19 -2.11 -43.09
C ALA A 153 29.25 -3.06 -42.33
N ALA A 154 29.77 -4.23 -41.92
CA ALA A 154 29.01 -5.19 -41.11
C ALA A 154 28.63 -4.62 -39.74
N LEU A 155 29.58 -4.00 -39.02
CA LEU A 155 29.29 -3.34 -37.75
C LEU A 155 28.21 -2.27 -37.91
N ARG A 156 28.29 -1.45 -38.95
CA ARG A 156 27.30 -0.38 -39.20
C ARG A 156 25.90 -0.94 -39.41
N ASP A 157 25.77 -2.05 -40.13
CA ASP A 157 24.47 -2.70 -40.35
C ASP A 157 23.93 -3.34 -39.07
N GLU A 158 24.81 -3.92 -38.23
CA GLU A 158 24.44 -4.41 -36.89
C GLU A 158 23.98 -3.29 -35.96
N VAL A 159 24.68 -2.15 -35.93
CA VAL A 159 24.31 -0.98 -35.13
C VAL A 159 22.94 -0.44 -35.54
N ARG A 160 22.65 -0.35 -36.85
CA ARG A 160 21.33 0.07 -37.36
C ARG A 160 20.22 -0.91 -36.96
N LEU A 161 20.50 -2.21 -37.01
CA LEU A 161 19.54 -3.22 -36.59
C LEU A 161 19.26 -3.11 -35.09
N ALA A 162 20.31 -2.98 -34.28
CA ALA A 162 20.21 -2.79 -32.82
C ALA A 162 19.45 -1.51 -32.46
N ALA A 163 19.69 -0.40 -33.17
CA ALA A 163 18.94 0.84 -32.99
C ALA A 163 17.43 0.64 -33.17
N LYS A 164 17.02 -0.05 -34.25
CA LYS A 164 15.60 -0.38 -34.50
C LYS A 164 15.02 -1.31 -33.43
N GLN A 165 15.77 -2.31 -33.00
CA GLN A 165 15.35 -3.24 -31.94
C GLN A 165 15.16 -2.49 -30.61
N LEU A 166 16.13 -1.68 -30.20
CA LEU A 166 16.05 -0.86 -28.99
C LEU A 166 14.86 0.10 -29.05
N GLN A 167 14.64 0.77 -30.19
CA GLN A 167 13.47 1.63 -30.36
C GLN A 167 12.16 0.87 -30.17
N ALA A 168 12.06 -0.35 -30.71
CA ALA A 168 10.87 -1.18 -30.56
C ALA A 168 10.65 -1.61 -29.10
N MET A 169 11.71 -2.03 -28.39
CA MET A 169 11.62 -2.44 -26.99
C MET A 169 11.30 -1.28 -26.04
N ILE A 170 11.94 -0.12 -26.23
CA ILE A 170 11.66 1.10 -25.45
C ILE A 170 10.22 1.56 -25.73
N ASN A 171 9.75 1.51 -26.97
CA ASN A 171 8.37 1.81 -27.30
C ASN A 171 7.40 0.81 -26.67
N ALA A 172 7.74 -0.48 -26.61
CA ALA A 172 6.92 -1.48 -25.94
C ALA A 172 6.76 -1.18 -24.44
N ILE A 173 7.86 -0.83 -23.75
CA ILE A 173 7.81 -0.34 -22.35
C ILE A 173 6.91 0.90 -22.29
N ARG A 174 7.18 1.92 -23.10
CA ARG A 174 6.43 3.18 -23.09
C ARG A 174 4.94 2.99 -23.33
N PHE A 175 4.54 2.10 -24.24
CA PHE A 175 3.13 1.83 -24.54
C PHE A 175 2.46 0.91 -23.50
N SER A 176 3.22 0.12 -22.77
CA SER A 176 2.71 -0.65 -21.62
C SER A 176 2.41 0.24 -20.40
N LEU A 177 3.12 1.36 -20.27
CA LEU A 177 2.89 2.33 -19.20
C LEU A 177 1.61 3.14 -19.50
N PRO A 178 0.68 3.26 -18.55
CA PRO A 178 -0.44 4.19 -18.68
C PRO A 178 0.05 5.63 -18.87
N MET A 179 -0.82 6.51 -19.36
CA MET A 179 -0.45 7.92 -19.48
C MET A 179 -0.02 8.49 -18.12
N LYS A 180 0.98 9.38 -18.11
CA LYS A 180 1.51 10.05 -16.89
C LYS A 180 0.42 10.45 -15.90
N ARG A 181 -0.61 11.13 -16.42
CA ARG A 181 -1.74 11.64 -15.64
C ARG A 181 -2.53 10.50 -14.99
N ASP A 182 -2.72 9.39 -15.68
CA ASP A 182 -3.48 8.24 -15.19
C ASP A 182 -2.71 7.51 -14.09
N ILE A 183 -1.38 7.32 -14.27
CA ILE A 183 -0.53 6.70 -13.23
C ILE A 183 -0.54 7.58 -11.97
N GLN A 184 -0.32 8.90 -12.10
CA GLN A 184 -0.34 9.81 -10.96
C GLN A 184 -1.73 9.86 -10.29
N LEU A 185 -2.82 9.76 -11.06
CA LEU A 185 -4.17 9.71 -10.52
C LEU A 185 -4.38 8.43 -9.70
N ARG A 186 -3.97 7.27 -10.22
CA ARG A 186 -4.04 5.99 -9.51
C ARG A 186 -3.18 6.00 -8.25
N TRP A 187 -1.95 6.50 -8.33
CA TRP A 187 -1.06 6.63 -7.16
C TRP A 187 -1.65 7.53 -6.08
N SER A 188 -2.15 8.70 -6.47
CA SER A 188 -2.84 9.62 -5.56
C SER A 188 -4.06 8.97 -4.91
N HIS A 189 -4.80 8.13 -5.66
CA HIS A 189 -5.92 7.37 -5.13
C HIS A 189 -5.48 6.38 -4.05
N VAL A 190 -4.47 5.53 -4.34
CA VAL A 190 -3.91 4.56 -3.38
C VAL A 190 -3.48 5.26 -2.09
N ARG A 191 -2.73 6.37 -2.20
CA ARG A 191 -2.28 7.14 -1.04
C ARG A 191 -3.42 7.77 -0.24
N ALA A 192 -4.45 8.28 -0.93
CA ALA A 192 -5.62 8.82 -0.26
C ALA A 192 -6.36 7.74 0.55
N ARG A 193 -6.51 6.53 -0.02
CA ARG A 193 -7.13 5.38 0.67
C ARG A 193 -6.29 4.90 1.85
N TRP A 194 -4.97 4.80 1.68
CA TRP A 194 -4.06 4.49 2.77
C TRP A 194 -4.16 5.51 3.91
N ARG A 195 -4.22 6.81 3.60
CA ARG A 195 -4.38 7.85 4.63
C ARG A 195 -5.69 7.68 5.41
N VAL A 196 -6.78 7.24 4.79
CA VAL A 196 -8.04 6.93 5.49
C VAL A 196 -7.86 5.76 6.45
N LEU A 197 -7.19 4.69 6.02
CA LEU A 197 -6.86 3.53 6.87
C LEU A 197 -5.98 3.96 8.06
N ASP A 198 -4.87 4.63 7.79
CA ASP A 198 -3.87 5.00 8.78
C ASP A 198 -4.39 6.03 9.79
N THR A 199 -5.18 7.02 9.36
CA THR A 199 -5.68 8.04 10.28
C THR A 199 -7.02 7.66 10.91
N THR A 200 -8.02 7.35 10.09
CA THR A 200 -9.41 7.21 10.55
C THR A 200 -9.66 5.82 11.12
N VAL A 201 -9.31 4.78 10.36
CA VAL A 201 -9.57 3.40 10.77
C VAL A 201 -8.68 3.00 11.95
N GLN A 202 -7.39 3.30 11.91
CA GLN A 202 -6.45 3.01 13.01
C GLN A 202 -6.90 3.67 14.31
N THR A 203 -7.30 4.95 14.28
CA THR A 203 -7.80 5.67 15.46
C THR A 203 -9.04 4.99 16.03
N ARG A 204 -10.04 4.69 15.17
CA ARG A 204 -11.25 3.99 15.60
C ARG A 204 -10.97 2.61 16.18
N ARG A 205 -10.03 1.84 15.60
CA ARG A 205 -9.67 0.53 16.14
C ARG A 205 -8.97 0.64 17.49
N ARG A 206 -8.09 1.63 17.68
CA ARG A 206 -7.45 1.92 18.98
C ARG A 206 -8.46 2.30 20.05
N GLU A 207 -9.49 3.09 19.73
CA GLU A 207 -10.59 3.46 20.68
C GLU A 207 -11.27 2.22 21.29
N PHE A 208 -11.40 1.13 20.52
CA PHE A 208 -12.04 -0.11 20.96
C PHE A 208 -11.04 -1.22 21.32
N ASN A 209 -9.74 -0.92 21.45
CA ASN A 209 -8.67 -1.89 21.70
C ASN A 209 -8.65 -3.06 20.69
N LEU A 210 -9.03 -2.79 19.44
CA LEU A 210 -9.00 -3.78 18.36
C LEU A 210 -7.57 -3.88 17.79
N PRO A 211 -7.13 -5.08 17.38
CA PRO A 211 -5.80 -5.26 16.81
C PRO A 211 -5.65 -4.46 15.51
N TRP A 212 -4.44 -3.95 15.26
CA TRP A 212 -4.06 -3.30 14.01
C TRP A 212 -3.18 -4.22 13.16
N LEU A 213 -2.72 -3.73 12.02
CA LEU A 213 -1.64 -4.33 11.23
C LEU A 213 -0.43 -4.62 12.12
N ASP A 214 0.32 -5.67 11.79
CA ASP A 214 1.59 -5.91 12.43
C ASP A 214 2.58 -4.76 12.12
N ALA A 215 3.55 -4.56 13.00
CA ALA A 215 4.47 -3.43 12.90
C ALA A 215 5.29 -3.44 11.60
N GLN A 216 5.62 -4.62 11.06
CA GLN A 216 6.41 -4.73 9.83
C GLN A 216 5.57 -4.32 8.62
N THR A 217 4.36 -4.86 8.47
CA THR A 217 3.46 -4.51 7.37
C THR A 217 3.09 -3.03 7.40
N ASN A 218 2.84 -2.47 8.59
CA ASN A 218 2.54 -1.05 8.75
C ASN A 218 3.73 -0.16 8.35
N ALA A 219 4.95 -0.51 8.75
CA ALA A 219 6.15 0.24 8.39
C ALA A 219 6.42 0.23 6.87
N ILE A 220 6.17 -0.90 6.20
CA ILE A 220 6.31 -1.00 4.73
C ILE A 220 5.34 -0.03 4.03
N PHE A 221 4.07 0.00 4.44
CA PHE A 221 3.11 0.92 3.84
C PHE A 221 3.43 2.38 4.17
N GLU A 222 3.82 2.70 5.41
CA GLU A 222 4.22 4.05 5.80
C GLU A 222 5.41 4.55 4.97
N ASP A 223 6.46 3.74 4.80
CA ASP A 223 7.65 4.09 4.05
C ASP A 223 7.33 4.27 2.55
N LEU A 224 6.77 3.24 1.92
CA LEU A 224 6.54 3.23 0.47
C LEU A 224 5.45 4.20 0.01
N LEU A 225 4.45 4.51 0.85
CA LEU A 225 3.35 5.43 0.52
C LEU A 225 3.58 6.86 1.03
N SER A 226 4.71 7.13 1.71
CA SER A 226 5.07 8.47 2.19
C SER A 226 5.28 9.45 1.02
N SER A 227 5.93 9.00 -0.05
CA SER A 227 6.32 9.83 -1.20
C SER A 227 5.13 10.34 -2.02
N ASP A 228 5.16 11.63 -2.38
CA ASP A 228 4.21 12.21 -3.33
C ASP A 228 4.43 11.74 -4.76
N THR A 229 5.64 11.28 -5.06
CA THR A 229 6.06 10.85 -6.38
C THR A 229 5.84 9.35 -6.54
N HIS A 230 5.17 8.94 -7.63
CA HIS A 230 4.92 7.52 -7.88
C HIS A 230 6.21 6.78 -8.30
N PRO A 231 6.41 5.51 -7.90
CA PRO A 231 7.62 4.74 -8.21
C PRO A 231 8.02 4.71 -9.69
N LEU A 232 7.03 4.75 -10.61
CA LEU A 232 7.27 4.73 -12.05
C LEU A 232 7.74 6.07 -12.66
N SER A 233 7.82 7.17 -11.89
CA SER A 233 8.05 8.51 -12.46
C SER A 233 9.43 8.63 -13.11
N SER A 234 10.44 8.04 -12.47
CA SER A 234 11.81 8.04 -12.97
C SER A 234 11.93 7.19 -14.22
N LEU A 235 11.25 6.03 -14.25
CA LEU A 235 11.22 5.17 -15.43
C LEU A 235 10.51 5.86 -16.61
N GLU A 236 9.41 6.55 -16.34
CA GLU A 236 8.68 7.31 -17.34
C GLU A 236 9.55 8.43 -17.94
N PHE A 237 10.28 9.15 -17.09
CA PHE A 237 11.23 10.17 -17.52
C PHE A 237 12.31 9.59 -18.43
N GLN A 238 12.87 8.42 -18.06
CA GLN A 238 13.88 7.74 -18.86
C GLN A 238 13.35 7.23 -20.22
N CYS A 239 12.06 6.92 -20.31
CA CYS A 239 11.42 6.47 -21.55
C CYS A 239 10.93 7.63 -22.45
N GLN A 240 11.10 8.89 -22.02
CA GLN A 240 10.73 10.06 -22.83
C GLN A 240 11.94 10.52 -23.66
N PRO A 241 11.79 10.64 -25.00
CA PRO A 241 12.85 11.19 -25.83
C PRO A 241 13.08 12.65 -25.46
N SER A 242 14.33 13.06 -25.39
CA SER A 242 14.67 14.45 -25.12
C SER A 242 14.30 15.34 -26.32
N SER A 243 13.80 16.55 -26.05
CA SER A 243 13.28 17.46 -27.07
C SER A 243 14.36 18.05 -28.00
N SER A 244 15.63 17.83 -27.69
CA SER A 244 16.77 18.39 -28.44
C SER A 244 18.00 17.51 -28.24
N ILE A 245 18.18 16.54 -29.12
CA ILE A 245 19.44 15.81 -29.23
C ILE A 245 20.24 16.48 -30.34
N ASP A 246 21.27 17.24 -29.98
CA ASP A 246 22.36 17.48 -30.92
C ASP A 246 23.02 16.13 -31.19
N GLN A 247 23.22 15.78 -32.46
CA GLN A 247 23.44 14.41 -32.98
C GLN A 247 24.53 13.56 -32.30
N ILE A 248 25.38 14.14 -31.45
CA ILE A 248 26.47 13.44 -30.73
C ILE A 248 26.60 13.93 -29.27
N SER A 249 25.51 14.40 -28.66
CA SER A 249 25.50 14.75 -27.24
C SER A 249 25.41 13.49 -26.35
N PRO A 250 25.89 13.56 -25.09
CA PRO A 250 25.67 12.50 -24.11
C PRO A 250 24.18 12.17 -23.99
N ILE A 251 23.87 10.88 -23.98
CA ILE A 251 22.49 10.40 -23.82
C ILE A 251 21.97 10.88 -22.46
N ARG A 252 20.84 11.58 -22.46
CA ARG A 252 20.18 12.01 -21.20
C ARG A 252 19.21 10.97 -20.69
N THR A 253 18.53 10.28 -21.60
CA THR A 253 17.51 9.27 -21.30
C THR A 253 17.71 8.05 -22.18
N ILE A 254 17.32 6.85 -21.72
CA ILE A 254 17.46 5.64 -22.56
C ILE A 254 16.71 5.75 -23.90
N ALA A 255 15.64 6.55 -23.95
CA ALA A 255 14.88 6.80 -25.16
C ALA A 255 15.70 7.48 -26.28
N ASP A 256 16.83 8.11 -25.94
CA ASP A 256 17.73 8.75 -26.88
C ASP A 256 18.76 7.75 -27.48
N ALA A 257 18.92 6.56 -26.88
CA ALA A 257 19.90 5.57 -27.33
C ALA A 257 19.72 5.09 -28.77
N PRO A 258 18.49 4.79 -29.27
CA PRO A 258 18.29 4.45 -30.67
C PRO A 258 18.75 5.55 -31.64
N LEU A 259 18.50 6.81 -31.30
CA LEU A 259 18.90 7.97 -32.11
C LEU A 259 20.41 8.14 -32.13
N LEU A 260 21.08 7.95 -30.99
CA LEU A 260 22.54 7.93 -30.95
C LEU A 260 23.10 6.82 -31.85
N LEU A 261 22.62 5.58 -31.70
CA LEU A 261 23.13 4.45 -32.47
C LEU A 261 22.93 4.66 -33.98
N ASP A 262 21.79 5.20 -34.40
CA ASP A 262 21.56 5.55 -35.80
C ASP A 262 22.52 6.65 -36.29
N ALA A 263 22.79 7.68 -35.48
CA ALA A 263 23.76 8.72 -35.79
C ALA A 263 25.20 8.15 -35.90
N LEU A 264 25.60 7.28 -34.98
CA LEU A 264 26.91 6.60 -35.01
C LEU A 264 27.05 5.74 -36.26
N ALA A 265 25.98 5.07 -36.69
CA ALA A 265 25.96 4.29 -37.92
C ALA A 265 25.97 5.15 -39.21
N GLN A 266 25.94 6.47 -39.11
CA GLN A 266 26.11 7.37 -40.26
C GLN A 266 27.51 7.98 -40.34
N LEU A 267 28.34 7.81 -39.30
CA LEU A 267 29.70 8.32 -39.27
C LEU A 267 30.64 7.52 -40.17
N ASP A 268 31.72 8.17 -40.62
CA ASP A 268 32.87 7.47 -41.18
C ASP A 268 33.66 6.74 -40.08
N GLU A 269 34.45 5.75 -40.48
CA GLU A 269 35.22 4.87 -39.57
C GLU A 269 36.14 5.68 -38.65
N ALA A 270 36.83 6.68 -39.19
CA ALA A 270 37.75 7.51 -38.43
C ALA A 270 37.05 8.31 -37.32
N LYS A 271 35.88 8.89 -37.62
CA LYS A 271 35.05 9.59 -36.62
C LYS A 271 34.48 8.64 -35.58
N LEU A 272 33.99 7.46 -35.98
CA LEU A 272 33.47 6.48 -35.03
C LEU A 272 34.56 6.06 -34.03
N ILE A 273 35.75 5.69 -34.52
CA ILE A 273 36.90 5.33 -33.68
C ILE A 273 37.28 6.50 -32.78
N GLY A 274 37.36 7.72 -33.31
CA GLY A 274 37.70 8.91 -32.53
C GLY A 274 36.71 9.20 -31.39
N ILE A 275 35.41 9.02 -31.64
CA ILE A 275 34.36 9.21 -30.62
C ILE A 275 34.37 8.07 -29.60
N ALA A 276 34.44 6.81 -30.05
CA ALA A 276 34.43 5.64 -29.19
C ALA A 276 35.66 5.56 -28.27
N SER A 277 36.82 6.03 -28.76
CA SER A 277 38.07 6.04 -27.99
C SER A 277 38.18 7.25 -27.04
N SER A 278 37.30 8.24 -27.16
CA SER A 278 37.34 9.44 -26.33
C SER A 278 36.79 9.14 -24.93
N SER A 279 37.66 9.15 -23.92
CA SER A 279 37.27 8.96 -22.52
C SER A 279 36.38 10.09 -21.97
N THR A 280 36.45 11.28 -22.56
CA THR A 280 35.70 12.48 -22.15
C THR A 280 34.41 12.69 -22.93
N LEU A 281 34.33 12.16 -24.15
CA LEU A 281 33.18 12.36 -25.06
C LEU A 281 32.45 11.06 -25.41
N SER A 282 32.74 9.96 -24.73
CA SER A 282 32.07 8.68 -25.00
C SER A 282 30.55 8.85 -24.87
N PRO A 283 29.81 8.81 -25.98
CA PRO A 283 28.37 9.08 -25.97
C PRO A 283 27.59 7.88 -25.41
N PHE A 284 28.28 6.77 -25.12
CA PHE A 284 27.73 5.56 -24.52
C PHE A 284 27.44 5.71 -23.02
N ARG A 285 27.83 6.83 -22.41
CA ARG A 285 27.40 7.15 -21.04
C ARG A 285 25.99 7.76 -21.08
N ILE A 286 25.02 7.00 -20.58
CA ILE A 286 23.65 7.46 -20.32
C ILE A 286 23.60 8.17 -18.96
N GLY A 287 23.30 9.46 -18.88
CA GLY A 287 23.29 10.19 -17.61
C GLY A 287 24.66 10.22 -16.89
N TYR A 288 24.65 10.25 -15.55
CA TYR A 288 25.90 10.21 -14.76
C TYR A 288 26.41 8.76 -14.54
N SER A 289 25.54 7.76 -14.66
CA SER A 289 25.79 6.36 -14.26
C SER A 289 25.63 5.29 -15.35
N GLY A 290 25.18 5.66 -16.55
CA GLY A 290 25.04 4.73 -17.68
C GLY A 290 23.70 3.98 -17.71
N ILE A 291 23.68 2.91 -18.52
CA ILE A 291 22.54 1.98 -18.68
C ILE A 291 22.18 1.25 -17.38
N ASP A 292 23.13 1.17 -16.44
CA ASP A 292 22.94 0.59 -15.11
C ASP A 292 21.88 1.37 -14.31
N GLU A 293 21.89 2.71 -14.40
CA GLU A 293 20.93 3.58 -13.72
C GLU A 293 19.49 3.32 -14.21
N PHE A 294 19.32 3.16 -15.53
CA PHE A 294 18.01 2.85 -16.10
C PHE A 294 17.46 1.51 -15.60
N THR A 295 18.34 0.51 -15.54
CA THR A 295 18.02 -0.84 -15.08
C THR A 295 17.69 -0.86 -13.59
N GLU A 296 18.47 -0.15 -12.78
CA GLU A 296 18.23 0.05 -11.36
C GLU A 296 16.90 0.75 -11.10
N ILE A 297 16.60 1.85 -11.81
CA ILE A 297 15.33 2.57 -11.71
C ILE A 297 14.15 1.62 -11.99
N GLY A 298 14.27 0.83 -13.04
CA GLY A 298 13.23 -0.13 -13.43
C GLY A 298 13.02 -1.26 -12.42
N PHE A 299 14.11 -1.85 -11.92
CA PHE A 299 14.05 -2.88 -10.88
C PHE A 299 13.54 -2.33 -9.54
N ASN A 300 13.94 -1.12 -9.16
CA ASN A 300 13.45 -0.46 -7.95
C ASN A 300 11.94 -0.19 -8.05
N ALA A 301 11.46 0.35 -9.17
CA ALA A 301 10.04 0.60 -9.36
C ALA A 301 9.21 -0.69 -9.28
N ARG A 302 9.68 -1.77 -9.93
CA ARG A 302 9.06 -3.11 -9.83
C ARG A 302 9.12 -3.66 -8.41
N GLY A 303 10.27 -3.52 -7.74
CA GLY A 303 10.50 -3.96 -6.37
C GLY A 303 9.49 -3.36 -5.41
N VAL A 304 9.30 -2.04 -5.47
CA VAL A 304 8.29 -1.32 -4.69
C VAL A 304 6.88 -1.83 -4.97
N MET A 305 6.50 -2.01 -6.24
CA MET A 305 5.16 -2.52 -6.59
C MET A 305 4.92 -3.94 -6.04
N ASN A 306 5.91 -4.82 -6.17
CA ASN A 306 5.82 -6.18 -5.64
C ASN A 306 5.78 -6.19 -4.10
N GLU A 307 6.58 -5.34 -3.45
CA GLU A 307 6.62 -5.25 -2.00
C GLU A 307 5.27 -4.75 -1.44
N LEU A 308 4.65 -3.76 -2.09
CA LEU A 308 3.30 -3.31 -1.74
C LEU A 308 2.26 -4.43 -1.89
N LEU A 309 2.28 -5.17 -3.00
CA LEU A 309 1.36 -6.30 -3.20
C LEU A 309 1.59 -7.41 -2.18
N MET A 310 2.84 -7.77 -1.90
CA MET A 310 3.18 -8.76 -0.88
C MET A 310 2.75 -8.31 0.52
N ALA A 311 2.91 -7.03 0.85
CA ALA A 311 2.44 -6.47 2.10
C ALA A 311 0.91 -6.55 2.20
N ALA A 312 0.18 -6.25 1.12
CA ALA A 312 -1.27 -6.38 1.08
C ALA A 312 -1.74 -7.83 1.23
N ASP A 313 -1.09 -8.78 0.55
CA ASP A 313 -1.44 -10.21 0.63
C ASP A 313 -1.16 -10.83 2.02
N ARG A 314 -0.23 -10.24 2.80
CA ARG A 314 0.01 -10.65 4.20
C ARG A 314 -1.11 -10.24 5.14
N VAL A 315 -1.89 -9.23 4.78
CA VAL A 315 -3.01 -8.75 5.60
C VAL A 315 -4.17 -9.71 5.47
N ASP A 316 -4.22 -10.67 6.39
CA ASP A 316 -5.38 -11.52 6.57
C ASP A 316 -6.51 -10.70 7.20
N ILE A 317 -7.39 -10.17 6.35
CA ILE A 317 -8.51 -9.34 6.81
C ILE A 317 -9.40 -10.11 7.78
N HIS A 318 -9.49 -11.45 7.67
CA HIS A 318 -10.28 -12.28 8.56
C HIS A 318 -9.75 -12.27 10.00
N LYS A 319 -8.43 -12.14 10.20
CA LYS A 319 -7.85 -11.96 11.54
C LYS A 319 -8.32 -10.67 12.23
N PHE A 320 -8.79 -9.66 11.48
CA PHE A 320 -9.37 -8.46 12.08
C PHE A 320 -10.77 -8.67 12.66
N PHE A 321 -11.47 -9.76 12.28
CA PHE A 321 -12.83 -10.05 12.72
C PHE A 321 -12.89 -11.15 13.79
N VAL A 322 -11.92 -12.08 13.81
CA VAL A 322 -11.92 -13.25 14.71
C VAL A 322 -11.24 -12.93 16.03
N ARG A 323 -11.99 -12.37 17.01
CA ARG A 323 -11.79 -12.52 18.48
C ARG A 323 -12.81 -11.69 19.27
N THR A 324 -14.07 -12.10 19.28
CA THR A 324 -15.01 -11.71 20.34
C THR A 324 -15.87 -12.92 20.73
N SER A 325 -15.21 -13.98 21.20
CA SER A 325 -15.86 -15.06 21.96
C SER A 325 -15.76 -14.76 23.45
#